data_AF-A0A1V8S904-F1
#
_entry.id   AF-A0A1V8S904-F1
#
_cell.length_a   1.000
_cell.length_b   1.000
_cell.length_c   1.000
_cell.angle_alpha   90.00
_cell.angle_beta   90.00
_cell.angle_gamma   90.00
#
_symmetry.space_group_name_H-M   'P 1'
#
loop_
_entity.id
_entity.type
_entity.pdbx_description
1 polymer ?
#
loop_
_entity_poly.entity_id
_entity_poly.type
_entity_poly.pdbx_seq_one_letter_code
_entity_poly.pdbx_strand_id
1 'polypeptide(L)'
;MQGVLEQNGWNCAESVELNVGTGVLRSRENLFTEGEIGDIGKPFGESLSSIASIRYTAVNRQRATASSLERFLQDAEGLFRLLRNESMPLKMAQLRRTTQFSIGEIKRNKDLLGAKITATQREYTFKKAELDRMESAAITEMILEDSEYQRLVGERL
;
A
#
# COMPACT_ATOMS: atom_id res chain seq x y z
N MET A 1 15.50 -30.13 -13.38
CA MET A 1 14.09 -29.83 -13.70
C MET A 1 13.50 -30.76 -14.76
N GLN A 2 14.26 -31.11 -15.81
CA GLN A 2 13.79 -31.89 -16.96
C GLN A 2 13.01 -33.17 -16.59
N GLY A 3 13.54 -34.01 -15.69
CA GLY A 3 12.82 -35.21 -15.24
C GLY A 3 11.51 -34.95 -14.47
N VAL A 4 11.30 -33.79 -13.85
CA VAL A 4 10.00 -33.43 -13.24
C VAL A 4 9.00 -33.02 -14.30
N LEU A 5 9.44 -32.22 -15.27
CA LEU A 5 8.59 -31.75 -16.35
C LEU A 5 8.06 -32.94 -17.16
N GLU A 6 8.94 -33.87 -17.53
CA GLU A 6 8.59 -35.10 -18.25
C GLU A 6 7.64 -36.00 -17.44
N GLN A 7 7.90 -36.22 -16.15
CA GLN A 7 7.04 -37.04 -15.28
C GLN A 7 5.62 -36.48 -15.14
N ASN A 8 5.46 -35.15 -15.24
CA ASN A 8 4.17 -34.49 -15.09
C ASN A 8 3.55 -34.09 -16.45
N GLY A 9 4.16 -34.48 -17.57
CA GLY A 9 3.68 -34.12 -18.91
C GLY A 9 3.72 -32.62 -19.21
N TRP A 10 4.58 -31.87 -18.53
CA TRP A 10 4.73 -30.43 -18.75
C TRP A 10 5.73 -30.17 -19.86
N ASN A 11 5.27 -29.52 -20.93
CA ASN A 11 6.09 -29.23 -22.11
C ASN A 11 7.15 -28.15 -21.86
N CYS A 12 6.96 -27.29 -20.86
CA CYS A 12 7.93 -26.28 -20.43
C CYS A 12 7.71 -25.85 -18.97
N ALA A 13 8.67 -25.12 -18.41
CA ALA A 13 8.59 -24.63 -17.02
C ALA A 13 7.49 -23.58 -16.83
N GLU A 14 7.19 -22.80 -17.87
CA GLU A 14 6.13 -21.78 -17.89
C GLU A 14 4.72 -22.39 -17.84
N SER A 15 4.58 -23.68 -18.19
CA SER A 15 3.31 -24.42 -18.08
C SER A 15 2.99 -24.82 -16.63
N VAL A 16 3.96 -24.67 -15.72
CA VAL A 16 3.80 -25.05 -14.32
C VAL A 16 3.22 -23.89 -13.52
N GLU A 17 2.13 -24.14 -12.80
CA GLU A 17 1.61 -23.11 -11.90
C GLU A 17 2.63 -22.75 -10.81
N LEU A 18 2.74 -21.47 -10.48
CA LEU A 18 3.77 -20.97 -9.56
C LEU A 18 3.73 -21.64 -8.17
N ASN A 19 2.52 -21.86 -7.62
CA ASN A 19 2.28 -22.63 -6.39
C ASN A 19 2.76 -24.09 -6.51
N VAL A 20 2.51 -24.74 -7.65
CA VAL A 20 2.99 -26.11 -7.91
C VAL A 20 4.51 -26.14 -8.01
N GLY A 21 5.10 -25.20 -8.77
CA GLY A 21 6.54 -25.06 -8.92
C GLY A 21 7.25 -24.84 -7.58
N THR A 22 6.67 -24.04 -6.69
CA THR A 22 7.22 -23.85 -5.33
C THR A 22 7.17 -25.13 -4.48
N GLY A 23 6.14 -25.96 -4.64
CA GLY A 23 6.06 -27.26 -3.96
C GLY A 23 7.15 -28.22 -4.45
N VAL A 24 7.38 -28.27 -5.77
CA VAL A 24 8.46 -29.06 -6.37
C VAL A 24 9.83 -28.60 -5.86
N LEU A 25 10.09 -27.28 -5.85
CA LEU A 25 11.35 -26.74 -5.35
C LEU A 25 11.58 -27.07 -3.87
N ARG A 26 10.54 -26.98 -3.05
CA ARG A 26 10.61 -27.34 -1.63
C ARG A 26 10.95 -28.81 -1.41
N SER A 27 10.34 -29.71 -2.18
CA SER A 27 10.66 -31.16 -2.09
C SER A 27 12.10 -31.51 -2.49
N ARG A 28 12.81 -30.55 -3.09
CA ARG A 28 14.17 -30.67 -3.60
C ARG A 28 15.12 -29.67 -2.94
N GLU A 29 14.79 -29.23 -1.73
CA GLU A 29 15.62 -28.32 -0.94
C GLU A 29 17.07 -28.84 -0.78
N ASN A 30 17.23 -30.16 -0.70
CA ASN A 30 18.53 -30.84 -0.65
C ASN A 30 19.42 -30.65 -1.91
N LEU A 31 18.90 -30.06 -2.99
CA LEU A 31 19.69 -29.70 -4.17
C LEU A 31 20.41 -28.36 -4.01
N PHE A 32 20.13 -27.61 -2.95
CA PHE A 32 20.76 -26.33 -2.64
C PHE A 32 21.62 -26.47 -1.40
N THR A 33 22.75 -25.76 -1.39
CA THR A 33 23.61 -25.68 -0.21
C THR A 33 23.03 -24.73 0.84
N GLU A 34 23.42 -24.90 2.10
CA GLU A 34 23.03 -23.98 3.18
C GLU A 34 23.45 -22.53 2.89
N GLY A 35 24.61 -22.32 2.25
CA GLY A 35 25.07 -21.00 1.83
C GLY A 35 24.16 -20.37 0.77
N GLU A 36 23.80 -21.13 -0.26
CA GLU A 36 22.89 -20.66 -1.31
C GLU A 36 21.49 -20.32 -0.78
N ILE A 37 20.97 -21.12 0.15
CA ILE A 37 19.70 -20.81 0.84
C ILE A 37 19.88 -19.59 1.75
N GLY A 38 21.00 -19.49 2.46
CA GLY A 38 21.35 -18.38 3.34
C GLY A 38 21.38 -17.03 2.62
N ASP A 39 21.84 -16.99 1.37
CA ASP A 39 21.89 -15.78 0.53
C ASP A 39 20.52 -15.19 0.20
N ILE A 40 19.44 -15.96 0.38
CA ILE A 40 18.05 -15.47 0.26
C ILE A 40 17.68 -14.55 1.44
N GLY A 41 18.38 -14.68 2.57
CA GLY A 41 18.21 -13.86 3.77
C GLY A 41 16.97 -14.21 4.60
N LYS A 42 16.32 -15.35 4.32
CA LYS A 42 15.18 -15.89 5.09
C LYS A 42 15.04 -17.40 4.89
N PRO A 43 14.24 -18.11 5.73
CA PRO A 43 14.00 -19.54 5.54
C PRO A 43 13.45 -19.87 4.15
N PHE A 44 13.98 -20.93 3.52
CA PHE A 44 13.65 -21.30 2.14
C PHE A 44 12.13 -21.50 1.94
N GLY A 45 11.48 -22.20 2.86
CA GLY A 45 10.03 -22.42 2.81
C GLY A 45 9.20 -21.14 2.90
N GLU A 46 9.65 -20.12 3.64
CA GLU A 46 8.98 -18.82 3.72
C GLU A 46 9.11 -18.05 2.41
N SER A 47 10.31 -18.07 1.81
CA SER A 47 10.55 -17.47 0.48
C SER A 47 9.63 -18.09 -0.57
N LEU A 48 9.57 -19.43 -0.64
CA LEU A 48 8.71 -20.14 -1.58
C LEU A 48 7.21 -19.87 -1.34
N SER A 49 6.78 -19.74 -0.09
CA SER A 49 5.38 -19.40 0.24
C SER A 49 5.03 -17.98 -0.22
N SER A 50 5.96 -17.04 -0.10
CA SER A 50 5.84 -15.69 -0.63
C SER A 50 5.68 -15.70 -2.16
N ILE A 51 6.49 -16.49 -2.87
CA ILE A 51 6.39 -16.68 -4.32
C ILE A 51 5.03 -17.26 -4.72
N ALA A 52 4.58 -18.33 -4.06
CA ALA A 52 3.26 -18.92 -4.33
C ALA A 52 2.12 -17.90 -4.15
N SER A 53 2.26 -16.99 -3.17
CA SER A 53 1.28 -15.95 -2.88
C SER A 53 1.19 -14.88 -3.96
N ILE A 54 2.20 -14.70 -4.82
CA ILE A 54 2.16 -13.74 -5.95
C ILE A 54 1.01 -14.10 -6.88
N ARG A 55 0.92 -15.37 -7.30
CA ARG A 55 -0.16 -15.86 -8.18
C ARG A 55 -1.53 -15.68 -7.53
N TYR A 56 -1.67 -16.12 -6.28
CA TYR A 56 -2.93 -15.99 -5.55
C TYR A 56 -3.38 -14.53 -5.45
N THR A 57 -2.46 -13.62 -5.13
CA THR A 57 -2.73 -12.19 -5.01
C THR A 57 -3.14 -11.59 -6.36
N ALA A 58 -2.42 -11.92 -7.44
CA ALA A 58 -2.68 -11.40 -8.77
C ALA A 58 -3.99 -11.93 -9.37
N VAL A 59 -4.20 -13.25 -9.33
CA VAL A 59 -5.38 -13.92 -9.92
C VAL A 59 -6.66 -13.51 -9.19
N ASN A 60 -6.64 -13.49 -7.86
CA ASN A 60 -7.81 -13.13 -7.06
C ASN A 60 -7.94 -11.63 -6.81
N ARG A 61 -7.09 -10.80 -7.43
CA ARG A 61 -7.06 -9.33 -7.30
C ARG A 61 -7.09 -8.87 -5.84
N GLN A 62 -6.38 -9.59 -4.96
CA GLN A 62 -6.28 -9.23 -3.55
C GLN A 62 -5.52 -7.91 -3.42
N ARG A 63 -5.93 -7.08 -2.46
CA ARG A 63 -5.22 -5.82 -2.19
C ARG A 63 -3.84 -6.14 -1.63
N ALA A 64 -2.80 -5.78 -2.37
CA ALA A 64 -1.42 -5.84 -1.90
C ALA A 64 -1.04 -4.51 -1.24
N THR A 65 -0.34 -4.58 -0.11
CA THR A 65 0.31 -3.42 0.51
C THR A 65 1.66 -3.14 -0.16
N ALA A 66 2.16 -1.91 -0.05
CA ALA A 66 3.50 -1.54 -0.50
C ALA A 66 4.57 -2.52 0.03
N SER A 67 4.54 -2.83 1.32
CA SER A 67 5.46 -3.78 1.96
C SER A 67 5.32 -5.20 1.41
N SER A 68 4.11 -5.65 1.11
CA SER A 68 3.91 -6.98 0.50
C SER A 68 4.46 -7.06 -0.92
N LEU A 69 4.33 -5.99 -1.72
CA LEU A 69 4.88 -5.91 -3.07
C LEU A 69 6.41 -5.90 -3.05
N GLU A 70 7.01 -5.12 -2.15
CA GLU A 70 8.47 -5.10 -1.96
C GLU A 70 9.00 -6.49 -1.59
N ARG A 71 8.32 -7.17 -0.66
CA ARG A 71 8.65 -8.54 -0.27
C ARG A 71 8.55 -9.51 -1.45
N PHE A 72 7.46 -9.47 -2.22
CA PHE A 72 7.31 -10.33 -3.40
C PHE A 72 8.45 -10.14 -4.41
N LEU A 73 8.83 -8.90 -4.67
CA LEU A 73 9.91 -8.59 -5.62
C LEU A 73 11.29 -9.01 -5.09
N GLN A 74 11.56 -8.80 -3.80
CA GLN A 74 12.79 -9.24 -3.16
C GLN A 74 12.91 -10.77 -3.18
N ASP A 75 11.82 -11.48 -2.89
CA ASP A 75 11.81 -12.94 -2.82
C ASP A 75 11.95 -13.54 -4.21
N ALA A 76 11.30 -12.93 -5.21
CA ALA A 76 11.46 -13.33 -6.61
C ALA A 76 12.90 -13.14 -7.09
N GLU A 77 13.52 -12.01 -6.76
CA GLU A 77 14.93 -11.76 -7.08
C GLU A 77 15.86 -12.79 -6.41
N GLY A 78 15.64 -13.09 -5.13
CA GLY A 78 16.39 -14.11 -4.39
C GLY A 78 16.24 -15.50 -5.02
N LEU A 79 15.02 -15.88 -5.41
CA LEU A 79 14.77 -17.15 -6.10
C LEU A 79 15.51 -17.22 -7.44
N PHE A 80 15.52 -16.15 -8.24
CA PHE A 80 16.27 -16.15 -9.50
C PHE A 80 17.78 -16.30 -9.30
N ARG A 81 18.34 -15.70 -8.23
CA ARG A 81 19.75 -15.90 -7.88
C ARG A 81 20.04 -17.34 -7.46
N LEU A 82 19.17 -17.93 -6.63
CA LEU A 82 19.28 -19.33 -6.22
C LEU A 82 19.25 -20.29 -7.42
N LEU A 83 18.38 -20.01 -8.38
CA LEU A 83 18.28 -20.77 -9.63
C LEU A 83 19.42 -20.46 -10.62
N ARG A 84 20.42 -19.68 -10.20
CA ARG A 84 21.60 -19.27 -10.98
C ARG A 84 21.22 -18.64 -12.33
N ASN A 85 20.10 -17.92 -12.35
CA ASN A 85 19.69 -17.17 -13.53
C ASN A 85 20.46 -15.85 -13.58
N GLU A 86 21.31 -15.66 -14.58
CA GLU A 86 22.18 -14.48 -14.66
C GLU A 86 21.45 -13.20 -15.09
N SER A 87 20.34 -13.32 -15.83
CA SER A 87 19.68 -12.17 -16.47
C SER A 87 18.47 -11.62 -15.69
N MET A 88 17.73 -12.50 -15.03
CA MET A 88 16.49 -12.14 -14.34
C MET A 88 16.67 -11.32 -13.06
N PRO A 89 17.70 -11.56 -12.21
CA PRO A 89 17.92 -10.74 -11.02
C PRO A 89 18.08 -9.26 -11.33
N LEU A 90 18.77 -8.90 -12.43
CA LEU A 90 18.92 -7.49 -12.86
C LEU A 90 17.57 -6.86 -13.24
N LYS A 91 16.73 -7.60 -13.98
CA LYS A 91 15.37 -7.15 -14.34
C LYS A 91 14.50 -6.99 -13.09
N MET A 92 14.59 -7.92 -12.14
CA MET A 92 13.86 -7.83 -10.87
C MET A 92 14.34 -6.67 -10.01
N ALA A 93 15.64 -6.42 -9.93
CA ALA A 93 16.21 -5.28 -9.22
C ALA A 93 15.75 -3.94 -9.83
N GLN A 94 15.66 -3.86 -11.17
CA GLN A 94 15.08 -2.72 -11.85
C GLN A 94 13.59 -2.56 -11.52
N LEU A 95 12.80 -3.63 -11.64
CA LEU A 95 11.38 -3.61 -11.30
C LEU A 95 11.14 -3.19 -9.84
N ARG A 96 11.96 -3.67 -8.90
CA ARG A 96 11.93 -3.25 -7.50
C ARG A 96 12.20 -1.77 -7.34
N ARG A 97 13.26 -1.24 -7.96
CA ARG A 97 13.58 0.21 -7.91
C ARG A 97 12.45 1.07 -8.46
N THR A 98 11.88 0.71 -9.61
CA THR A 98 10.74 1.44 -10.20
C THR A 98 9.51 1.38 -9.31
N THR A 99 9.24 0.22 -8.70
CA THR A 99 8.12 0.03 -7.77
C THR A 99 8.30 0.88 -6.51
N GLN A 100 9.50 0.87 -5.91
CA GLN A 100 9.84 1.70 -4.75
C GLN A 100 9.72 3.19 -5.04
N PHE A 101 10.19 3.63 -6.21
CA PHE A 101 10.01 5.01 -6.65
C PHE A 101 8.54 5.39 -6.73
N SER A 102 7.72 4.55 -7.38
CA SER A 102 6.28 4.79 -7.54
C SER A 102 5.54 4.81 -6.20
N ILE A 103 5.88 3.90 -5.29
CA ILE A 103 5.35 3.88 -3.90
C ILE A 103 5.71 5.18 -3.18
N GLY A 104 6.96 5.63 -3.33
CA GLY A 104 7.44 6.89 -2.75
C GLY A 104 6.64 8.10 -3.24
N GLU A 105 6.41 8.19 -4.55
CA GLU A 105 5.59 9.26 -5.15
C GLU A 105 4.15 9.25 -4.63
N ILE A 106 3.53 8.08 -4.59
CA ILE A 106 2.16 7.93 -4.07
C ILE A 106 2.10 8.36 -2.60
N LYS A 107 3.10 7.97 -1.78
CA LYS A 107 3.18 8.35 -0.38
C LYS A 107 3.30 9.87 -0.20
N ARG A 108 4.24 10.51 -0.92
CA ARG A 108 4.42 11.98 -0.87
C ARG A 108 3.15 12.72 -1.28
N ASN A 109 2.49 12.27 -2.35
CA ASN A 109 1.23 12.87 -2.80
C ASN A 109 0.12 12.71 -1.76
N LYS A 110 0.02 11.54 -1.12
CA LYS A 110 -0.94 11.31 -0.04
C LYS A 110 -0.69 12.24 1.14
N ASP A 111 0.56 12.38 1.57
CA ASP A 111 0.93 13.24 2.69
C ASP A 111 0.64 14.72 2.39
N LEU A 112 0.96 15.17 1.17
CA LEU A 112 0.64 16.53 0.69
C LEU A 112 -0.87 16.80 0.69
N LEU A 113 -1.67 15.87 0.17
CA LEU A 113 -3.13 15.99 0.16
C LEU A 113 -3.70 15.97 1.58
N GLY A 114 -3.17 15.12 2.46
CA GLY A 114 -3.56 15.08 3.87
C GLY A 114 -3.28 16.41 4.58
N ALA A 115 -2.13 17.02 4.34
CA ALA A 115 -1.79 18.34 4.87
C ALA A 115 -2.76 19.43 4.36
N LYS A 116 -3.07 19.42 3.06
CA LYS A 116 -4.04 20.37 2.46
C LYS A 116 -5.44 20.22 3.07
N ILE A 117 -5.94 18.99 3.18
CA ILE A 117 -7.24 18.70 3.81
C ILE A 117 -7.27 19.25 5.24
N THR A 118 -6.23 18.98 6.01
CA THR A 118 -6.12 19.45 7.40
C THR A 118 -6.12 20.97 7.49
N ALA A 119 -5.38 21.66 6.61
CA ALA A 119 -5.35 23.11 6.55
C ALA A 119 -6.72 23.70 6.21
N THR A 120 -7.39 23.17 5.18
CA THR A 120 -8.74 23.61 4.78
C THR A 120 -9.77 23.38 5.89
N GLN A 121 -9.70 22.25 6.60
CA GLN A 121 -10.60 21.99 7.73
C GLN A 121 -10.41 22.99 8.88
N ARG A 122 -9.17 23.38 9.17
CA ARG A 122 -8.86 24.41 10.19
C ARG A 122 -9.41 25.77 9.78
N GLU A 123 -9.18 26.18 8.54
CA GLU A 123 -9.70 27.44 8.02
C GLU A 123 -11.23 27.48 8.03
N TYR A 124 -11.88 26.39 7.62
CA TYR A 124 -13.34 26.26 7.68
C TYR A 124 -13.87 26.39 9.10
N THR A 125 -13.24 25.68 10.05
CA THR A 125 -13.62 25.74 11.48
C THR A 125 -13.47 27.16 12.03
N PHE A 126 -12.38 27.84 11.68
CA PHE A 126 -12.15 29.24 12.07
C PHE A 126 -13.24 30.16 11.51
N LYS A 127 -13.51 30.08 10.21
CA LYS A 127 -14.56 30.89 9.55
C LYS A 127 -15.94 30.63 10.15
N LYS A 128 -16.25 29.38 10.47
CA LYS A 128 -17.52 29.02 11.12
C LYS A 128 -17.63 29.68 12.50
N ALA A 129 -16.58 29.59 13.32
CA ALA A 129 -16.59 30.22 14.65
C ALA A 129 -16.72 31.75 14.58
N GLU A 130 -16.14 32.38 13.56
CA GLU A 130 -16.30 33.83 13.35
C GLU A 130 -17.73 34.19 12.93
N LEU A 131 -18.32 33.42 12.01
CA LEU A 131 -19.73 33.60 11.63
C LEU A 131 -20.66 33.42 12.82
N ASP A 132 -20.45 32.40 13.65
CA ASP A 132 -21.26 32.14 14.85
C ASP A 132 -21.17 33.33 15.83
N ARG A 133 -20.00 33.97 15.96
CA ARG A 133 -19.83 35.18 16.78
C ARG A 133 -20.55 36.39 16.19
N MET A 134 -20.42 36.61 14.88
CA MET A 134 -21.09 37.71 14.20
C MET A 134 -22.61 37.58 14.30
N GLU A 135 -23.14 36.37 14.11
CA GLU A 135 -24.56 36.08 14.28
C GLU A 135 -25.03 36.36 15.71
N SER A 136 -24.30 35.85 16.72
CA SER A 136 -24.65 36.10 18.13
C SER A 136 -24.59 37.59 18.50
N ALA A 137 -23.64 38.35 17.96
CA ALA A 137 -23.52 39.79 18.20
C ALA A 137 -24.69 40.54 17.56
N ALA A 138 -25.02 40.26 16.29
CA ALA A 138 -26.13 40.88 15.59
C ALA A 138 -27.48 40.58 16.27
N ILE A 139 -27.71 39.33 16.71
CA ILE A 139 -28.92 38.97 17.46
C ILE A 139 -29.00 39.76 18.78
N THR A 140 -27.88 39.91 19.50
CA THR A 140 -27.85 40.65 20.76
C THR A 140 -28.16 42.14 20.55
N GLU A 141 -27.60 42.74 19.50
CA GLU A 141 -27.86 44.12 19.11
C GLU A 141 -29.33 44.33 18.76
N MET A 142 -29.92 43.45 17.93
CA MET A 142 -31.33 43.52 17.57
C MET A 142 -32.27 43.38 18.79
N ILE A 143 -31.93 42.52 19.75
CA ILE A 143 -32.71 42.38 21.00
C ILE A 143 -32.63 43.66 21.83
N LEU A 144 -31.44 44.28 21.90
CA LEU A 144 -31.26 45.54 22.62
C LEU A 144 -32.07 46.66 21.97
N GLU A 145 -31.97 46.84 20.66
CA GLU A 145 -32.73 47.83 19.90
C GLU A 145 -34.25 47.66 20.08
N ASP A 146 -34.76 46.43 20.01
CA ASP A 146 -36.18 46.14 20.24
C ASP A 146 -36.60 46.50 21.67
N SER A 147 -35.78 46.19 22.67
CA SER A 147 -36.06 46.52 24.07
C SER A 147 -36.09 48.03 24.33
N GLU A 148 -35.19 48.79 23.70
CA GLU A 148 -35.16 50.25 23.79
C GLU A 148 -36.41 50.87 23.13
N TYR A 149 -36.80 50.34 21.98
CA TYR A 149 -38.02 50.76 21.30
C TYR A 149 -39.28 50.49 22.14
N GLN A 150 -39.41 49.29 22.71
CA GLN A 150 -40.53 48.94 23.59
C GLN A 150 -40.64 49.89 24.79
N ARG A 151 -39.50 50.25 25.40
CA ARG A 151 -39.48 51.23 26.51
C ARG A 151 -39.98 52.61 26.06
N LEU A 152 -39.49 53.11 24.93
CA LEU A 152 -39.87 54.43 24.40
C LEU A 152 -41.35 54.52 24.01
N VAL A 153 -41.92 53.46 23.44
CA VAL A 153 -43.35 53.41 23.09
C VAL A 153 -44.21 53.26 24.34
N GLY A 154 -43.77 52.48 25.34
CA GLY A 154 -44.45 52.33 26.62
C GLY A 154 -44.51 53.61 27.46
N GLU A 155 -43.49 54.48 27.36
CA GLU A 155 -43.47 55.81 28.01
C GLU A 155 -44.44 56.83 27.35
N ARG A 156 -45.01 56.51 26.18
CA ARG A 156 -45.93 57.38 25.43
C ARG A 156 -47.41 56.97 25.52
N LEU A 157 -47.74 55.94 26.29
CA LEU A 157 -49.11 55.52 26.63
C LEU A 157 -49.48 55.97 28.03
#